data_AF-A0A832Z3L7-F1
#
_entry.id   AF-A0A832Z3L7-F1
#
_cell.length_a   1.000
_cell.length_b   1.000
_cell.length_c   1.000
_cell.angle_alpha   90.00
_cell.angle_beta   90.00
_cell.angle_gamma   90.00
#
_symmetry.space_group_name_H-M   'P 1'
#
loop_
_entity.id
_entity.type
_entity.pdbx_description
1 polymer ?
#
loop_
_entity_poly.entity_id
_entity_poly.type
_entity_poly.pdbx_seq_one_letter_code
_entity_poly.pdbx_strand_id
1 'polypeptide(L)'
;MAKLKEIFPGVWEYEGKILTKNRVPGKRVYGEQLLSIDGVEYRVWNPYRSKLAAAIKNGLKTWAFLPGANVLYLGIAEGTTASHLSDVLGDDSAIIGIDVAPR
;
A
#
# COMPACT_ATOMS: atom_id res chain seq x y z
N MET A 1 -24.82 -2.26 1.36
CA MET A 1 -23.69 -1.37 1.70
C MET A 1 -22.41 -2.16 1.53
N ALA A 2 -21.43 -1.65 0.78
CA ALA A 2 -20.14 -2.30 0.68
C ALA A 2 -19.46 -2.32 2.05
N LYS A 3 -18.87 -3.45 2.43
CA LYS A 3 -18.14 -3.58 3.68
C LYS A 3 -16.65 -3.47 3.41
N LEU A 4 -15.94 -2.78 4.29
CA LEU A 4 -14.48 -2.82 4.32
C LEU A 4 -14.06 -4.25 4.68
N LYS A 5 -13.25 -4.87 3.81
CA LYS A 5 -12.79 -6.24 4.00
C LYS A 5 -11.28 -6.26 3.96
N GLU A 6 -10.64 -6.82 4.98
CA GLU A 6 -9.20 -7.10 4.92
C GLU A 6 -8.96 -8.30 3.99
N ILE A 7 -8.11 -8.12 2.99
CA ILE A 7 -7.80 -9.15 1.97
C ILE A 7 -6.39 -9.72 2.14
N PHE A 8 -5.49 -8.94 2.75
CA PHE A 8 -4.19 -9.37 3.27
C PHE A 8 -3.88 -8.58 4.54
N PRO A 9 -2.98 -9.05 5.42
CA PRO A 9 -2.52 -8.25 6.56
C PRO A 9 -2.14 -6.83 6.13
N GLY A 10 -2.86 -5.82 6.62
CA GLY A 10 -2.61 -4.42 6.31
C GLY A 10 -3.09 -3.95 4.92
N VAL A 11 -3.87 -4.76 4.20
CA VAL A 11 -4.45 -4.40 2.90
C VAL A 11 -5.95 -4.70 2.89
N TRP A 12 -6.73 -3.70 2.52
CA TRP A 12 -8.19 -3.78 2.54
C TRP A 12 -8.79 -3.61 1.15
N GLU A 13 -10.00 -4.10 0.97
CA GLU A 13 -10.85 -3.89 -0.17
C GLU A 13 -12.13 -3.16 0.26
N TYR A 14 -12.49 -2.12 -0.48
CA TYR A 14 -13.75 -1.39 -0.30
C TYR A 14 -14.25 -0.92 -1.66
N GLU A 15 -15.49 -1.30 -2.04
CA GLU A 15 -16.11 -0.94 -3.32
C GLU A 15 -15.21 -1.25 -4.55
N GLY A 16 -14.51 -2.40 -4.52
CA GLY A 16 -13.61 -2.85 -5.58
C GLY A 16 -12.28 -2.08 -5.66
N LYS A 17 -11.98 -1.21 -4.69
CA LYS A 17 -10.70 -0.51 -4.55
C LYS A 17 -9.83 -1.21 -3.52
N ILE A 18 -8.54 -1.31 -3.82
CA ILE A 18 -7.52 -1.78 -2.88
C ILE A 18 -7.06 -0.59 -2.06
N LEU A 19 -6.95 -0.76 -0.75
CA LEU A 19 -6.67 0.27 0.23
C LEU A 19 -5.54 -0.14 1.17
N THR A 20 -4.78 0.85 1.64
CA THR A 20 -3.92 0.74 2.83
C THR A 20 -4.32 1.80 3.85
N LYS A 21 -4.15 1.52 5.14
CA LYS A 21 -4.46 2.48 6.21
C LYS A 21 -3.40 3.58 6.19
N ASN A 22 -3.81 4.83 6.08
CA ASN A 22 -2.84 5.92 6.00
C ASN A 22 -2.11 6.07 7.34
N ARG A 23 -0.80 5.83 7.36
CA ARG A 23 0.02 6.06 8.55
C ARG A 23 0.27 7.55 8.83
N VAL A 24 0.12 8.41 7.82
CA VAL A 24 0.30 9.87 7.96
C VAL A 24 -0.98 10.56 7.46
N PRO A 25 -2.05 10.61 8.30
CA PRO A 25 -3.34 11.13 7.89
C PRO A 25 -3.28 12.54 7.26
N GLY A 26 -4.08 12.76 6.23
CA GLY A 26 -4.12 14.00 5.44
C GLY A 26 -3.00 14.13 4.40
N LYS A 27 -1.95 13.31 4.46
CA LYS A 27 -0.84 13.34 3.49
C LYS A 27 -1.13 12.41 2.31
N ARG A 28 -0.91 12.93 1.11
CA ARG A 28 -0.86 12.16 -0.15
C ARG A 28 0.58 12.07 -0.63
N VAL A 29 0.92 10.98 -1.30
CA VAL A 29 2.28 10.76 -1.82
C VAL A 29 2.37 11.10 -3.29
N TYR A 30 1.43 10.61 -4.10
CA TYR A 30 1.43 10.78 -5.56
C TYR A 30 0.09 11.31 -6.09
N GLY A 31 -0.74 11.85 -5.19
CA GLY A 31 -2.06 12.42 -5.52
C GLY A 31 -3.20 11.42 -5.48
N GLU A 32 -2.99 10.26 -4.85
CA GLU A 32 -4.00 9.22 -4.63
C GLU A 32 -5.23 9.73 -3.86
N GLN A 33 -6.35 9.04 -4.06
CA GLN A 33 -7.57 9.30 -3.32
C GLN A 33 -7.40 8.86 -1.86
N LEU A 34 -7.81 9.71 -0.92
CA LEU A 34 -7.98 9.38 0.49
C LEU A 34 -9.47 9.11 0.76
N LEU A 35 -9.76 8.10 1.58
CA LEU A 35 -11.10 7.73 2.02
C LEU A 35 -11.12 7.69 3.54
N SER A 36 -12.14 8.30 4.15
CA SER A 36 -12.40 8.12 5.58
C SER A 36 -13.53 7.11 5.75
N ILE A 37 -13.23 5.98 6.39
CA ILE A 37 -14.17 4.88 6.64
C ILE A 37 -14.12 4.60 8.14
N ASP A 38 -15.27 4.73 8.81
CA ASP A 38 -15.41 4.51 10.26
C ASP A 38 -14.39 5.31 11.11
N GLY A 39 -14.06 6.53 10.67
CA GLY A 39 -13.12 7.42 11.35
C GLY A 39 -11.64 7.10 11.12
N VAL A 40 -11.32 6.12 10.28
CA VAL A 40 -9.97 5.77 9.86
C VAL A 40 -9.72 6.22 8.43
N GLU A 41 -8.60 6.89 8.19
CA GLU A 41 -8.20 7.30 6.85
C GLU A 41 -7.45 6.18 6.12
N TYR A 42 -7.86 5.92 4.88
CA TYR A 42 -7.29 4.94 3.97
C TYR A 42 -6.82 5.62 2.69
N ARG A 43 -5.76 5.08 2.09
CA ARG A 43 -5.22 5.49 0.80
C ARG A 43 -5.63 4.48 -0.26
N VAL A 44 -6.18 4.95 -1.38
CA VAL A 44 -6.48 4.09 -2.53
C VAL A 44 -5.18 3.72 -3.23
N TRP A 45 -4.92 2.42 -3.33
CA TRP A 45 -3.76 1.86 -4.01
C TRP A 45 -4.10 1.52 -5.46
N ASN A 46 -3.66 2.37 -6.39
CA ASN A 46 -4.05 2.27 -7.80
C ASN A 46 -3.34 1.10 -8.53
N PRO A 47 -4.06 0.07 -9.02
CA PRO A 47 -3.46 -1.04 -9.76
C PRO A 47 -2.82 -0.65 -11.10
N TYR A 48 -3.23 0.48 -11.72
CA TYR A 48 -2.62 0.96 -12.96
C TYR A 48 -1.29 1.69 -12.74
N ARG A 49 -0.96 2.01 -11.49
CA ARG A 49 0.31 2.67 -11.12
C ARG A 49 1.25 1.80 -10.29
N SER A 50 0.75 0.68 -9.75
CA SER A 50 1.55 -0.24 -8.95
C SER A 50 1.34 -1.68 -9.39
N LYS A 51 2.44 -2.33 -9.80
CA LYS A 51 2.44 -3.75 -10.19
C LYS A 51 1.97 -4.67 -9.06
N LEU A 52 2.27 -4.31 -7.80
CA LEU A 52 1.85 -5.10 -6.64
C LEU A 52 0.34 -5.00 -6.42
N ALA A 53 -0.25 -3.80 -6.50
CA ALA A 53 -1.70 -3.63 -6.48
C ALA A 53 -2.39 -4.34 -7.67
N ALA A 54 -1.79 -4.29 -8.86
CA ALA A 54 -2.28 -5.06 -10.01
C ALA A 54 -2.27 -6.57 -9.75
N ALA A 55 -1.20 -7.10 -9.14
CA ALA A 55 -1.09 -8.51 -8.80
C ALA A 55 -2.17 -8.93 -7.78
N ILE A 56 -2.41 -8.11 -6.75
CA ILE A 56 -3.51 -8.32 -5.79
C ILE A 56 -4.85 -8.38 -6.53
N LYS A 57 -5.14 -7.40 -7.40
CA LYS A 57 -6.38 -7.37 -8.19
C LYS A 57 -6.53 -8.58 -9.13
N ASN A 58 -5.42 -9.11 -9.62
CA ASN A 58 -5.38 -10.29 -10.50
C ASN A 58 -5.37 -11.63 -9.74
N GLY A 59 -5.61 -11.64 -8.42
CA GLY A 59 -5.76 -12.85 -7.65
C GLY A 59 -4.46 -13.45 -7.14
N LEU A 60 -3.47 -12.61 -6.82
CA LEU A 60 -2.33 -13.02 -5.99
C LEU A 60 -2.84 -13.79 -4.76
N LYS A 61 -2.23 -14.94 -4.45
CA LYS A 61 -2.67 -15.81 -3.34
C LYS A 61 -1.74 -15.76 -2.14
N THR A 62 -0.46 -15.49 -2.37
CA THR A 62 0.58 -15.50 -1.34
C THR A 62 0.98 -14.07 -1.03
N TRP A 63 1.01 -13.74 0.25
CA TRP A 63 1.39 -12.43 0.75
C TRP A 63 2.55 -12.56 1.74
N ALA A 64 3.64 -11.86 1.46
CA ALA A 64 4.87 -11.91 2.26
C ALA A 64 5.14 -10.63 3.06
N PHE A 65 4.35 -9.57 2.84
CA PHE A 65 4.56 -8.28 3.48
C PHE A 65 3.78 -8.22 4.81
N LEU A 66 4.35 -8.82 5.84
CA LEU A 66 3.77 -8.87 7.17
C LEU A 66 4.20 -7.65 8.00
N PRO A 67 3.35 -7.19 8.95
CA PRO A 67 3.75 -6.15 9.91
C PRO A 67 5.08 -6.50 10.60
N GLY A 68 5.98 -5.52 10.72
CA GLY A 68 7.33 -5.68 11.29
C GLY A 68 8.36 -6.32 10.36
N ALA A 69 8.00 -6.73 9.14
CA ALA A 69 8.96 -7.33 8.22
C ALA A 69 9.85 -6.26 7.55
N ASN A 70 11.15 -6.51 7.50
CA ASN A 70 12.09 -5.69 6.73
C ASN A 70 12.05 -6.07 5.24
N VAL A 71 12.03 -5.06 4.37
CA VAL A 71 11.91 -5.25 2.91
C VAL A 71 13.04 -4.54 2.19
N LEU A 72 13.77 -5.27 1.36
CA LEU A 72 14.65 -4.71 0.33
C LEU A 72 13.83 -4.54 -0.96
N TYR A 73 13.63 -3.29 -1.39
CA TYR A 73 12.87 -2.95 -2.58
C TYR A 73 13.82 -2.49 -3.70
N LEU A 74 13.94 -3.30 -4.76
CA LEU A 74 14.80 -3.00 -5.91
C LEU A 74 13.99 -2.34 -7.03
N GLY A 75 14.41 -1.16 -7.50
CA GLY A 75 13.70 -0.34 -8.47
C GLY A 75 12.55 0.44 -7.82
N ILE A 76 12.85 1.21 -6.77
CA ILE A 76 11.84 1.94 -5.98
C ILE A 76 11.24 3.14 -6.71
N ALA A 77 11.97 3.73 -7.68
CA ALA A 77 11.60 4.91 -8.45
C ALA A 77 11.05 6.04 -7.54
N GLU A 78 9.91 6.62 -7.90
CA GLU A 78 9.23 7.68 -7.13
C GLU A 78 8.63 7.21 -5.78
N GLY A 79 8.75 5.93 -5.41
CA GLY A 79 8.31 5.44 -4.10
C GLY A 79 6.79 5.25 -3.94
N THR A 80 6.01 5.34 -5.03
CA THR A 80 4.55 5.13 -5.00
C THR A 80 4.16 3.81 -4.31
N THR A 81 4.72 2.69 -4.76
CA THR A 81 4.45 1.35 -4.18
C THR A 81 5.02 1.22 -2.76
N ALA A 82 6.24 1.73 -2.54
CA ALA A 82 6.90 1.65 -1.24
C ALA A 82 6.13 2.40 -0.14
N SER A 83 5.47 3.50 -0.49
CA SER A 83 4.64 4.23 0.47
C SER A 83 3.43 3.41 0.95
N HIS A 84 2.82 2.60 0.09
CA HIS A 84 1.74 1.68 0.50
C HIS A 84 2.28 0.48 1.28
N LEU A 85 3.46 -0.03 0.93
CA LEU A 85 4.13 -1.04 1.76
C LEU A 85 4.48 -0.50 3.14
N SER A 86 4.88 0.77 3.26
CA SER A 86 5.11 1.40 4.56
C SER A 86 3.85 1.38 5.43
N ASP A 87 2.68 1.68 4.85
CA ASP A 87 1.40 1.58 5.54
C ASP A 87 1.13 0.16 6.06
N VAL A 88 1.48 -0.87 5.27
CA VAL A 88 1.29 -2.30 5.60
C VAL A 88 2.25 -2.77 6.70
N LEU A 89 3.53 -2.43 6.59
CA LEU A 89 4.59 -3.01 7.42
C LEU A 89 4.68 -2.37 8.82
N GLY A 90 4.23 -1.12 9.00
CA GLY A 90 4.17 -0.46 10.31
C GLY A 90 5.51 0.10 10.81
N ASP A 91 5.52 0.57 12.07
CA ASP A 91 6.64 1.32 12.67
C ASP A 91 7.88 0.44 12.98
N ASP A 92 7.68 -0.84 13.29
CA ASP A 92 8.76 -1.78 13.64
C ASP A 92 9.45 -2.39 12.40
N SER A 93 9.38 -1.72 11.25
CA SER A 93 9.88 -2.22 9.96
C SER A 93 10.77 -1.22 9.24
N ALA A 94 11.64 -1.72 8.36
CA ALA A 94 12.42 -0.91 7.44
C ALA A 94 12.16 -1.30 5.99
N ILE A 95 12.00 -0.29 5.13
CA ILE A 95 12.05 -0.45 3.67
C ILE A 95 13.34 0.17 3.16
N ILE A 96 14.23 -0.67 2.64
CA ILE A 96 15.47 -0.25 1.99
C ILE A 96 15.20 -0.20 0.49
N GLY A 97 15.03 1.00 -0.05
CA GLY A 97 14.80 1.23 -1.48
C GLY A 97 16.10 1.44 -2.24
N ILE A 98 16.29 0.71 -3.34
CA ILE A 98 17.41 0.90 -4.25
C ILE A 98 16.86 1.37 -5.60
N ASP A 99 17.40 2.47 -6.11
CA ASP A 99 17.26 2.87 -7.51
C ASP A 99 18.63 3.27 -8.06
N VAL A 100 18.83 3.00 -9.35
CA VAL A 100 20.06 3.36 -10.08
C VAL A 100 19.91 4.75 -10.67
N ALA A 101 18.68 5.15 -11.01
CA ALA A 101 18.42 6.48 -11.51
C ALA A 101 18.54 7.50 -10.38
N PRO A 102 19.29 8.61 -10.58
CA PRO A 102 19.38 9.66 -9.58
C PRO A 102 18.09 10.47 -9.45
N ARG A 103 17.16 10.34 -10.41
CA ARG A 103 15.85 10.98 -10.49
C ARG A 103 14.87 10.06 -11.20
#